data_AF-A0A7J8T8B7-F1
#
_entry.id   AF-A0A7J8T8B7-F1
#
_cell.length_a   1.000
_cell.length_b   1.000
_cell.length_c   1.000
_cell.angle_alpha   90.00
_cell.angle_beta   90.00
_cell.angle_gamma   90.00
#
_symmetry.space_group_name_H-M   'P 1'
#
loop_
_entity.id
_entity.type
_entity.pdbx_description
1 polymer ?
#
loop_
_entity_poly.entity_id
_entity_poly.type
_entity_poly.pdbx_seq_one_letter_code
_entity_poly.pdbx_strand_id
1 'polypeptide(L)'
;MLDLISGKRLVFVGDSINRNQWESMLCMLMSAVKDPKKVYETHGRRITKERGNYSFKFVDYKCTIEFYVSHFLVHESKARIRQRRRPTLRIDAIDHGSSKWKGADILVFNTAHWWSHFKTKAGLVPLSNCGSSSLVMYGFQSCID
;
A
#
# COMPACT_ATOMS: atom_id res chain seq x y z
N MET A 1 -22.04 6.54 1.73
CA MET A 1 -20.66 6.02 1.83
C MET A 1 -20.09 6.14 3.23
N LEU A 2 -20.14 7.32 3.87
CA LEU A 2 -19.69 7.48 5.27
C LEU A 2 -20.39 6.50 6.24
N ASP A 3 -21.69 6.26 6.06
CA ASP A 3 -22.42 5.28 6.89
C ASP A 3 -21.92 3.84 6.71
N LEU A 4 -21.50 3.46 5.49
CA LEU A 4 -20.97 2.13 5.18
C LEU A 4 -19.62 1.87 5.86
N ILE A 5 -18.81 2.91 6.01
CA ILE A 5 -17.49 2.85 6.63
C ILE A 5 -17.52 3.30 8.10
N SER A 6 -18.70 3.60 8.64
CA SER A 6 -18.87 4.00 10.04
C SER A 6 -18.40 2.89 10.97
N GLY A 7 -17.60 3.26 11.97
CA GLY A 7 -16.98 2.32 12.91
C GLY A 7 -15.88 1.43 12.31
N LYS A 8 -15.46 1.67 11.06
CA LYS A 8 -14.46 0.84 10.37
C LYS A 8 -13.13 1.55 10.18
N ARG A 9 -12.09 0.74 10.00
CA ARG A 9 -10.74 1.14 9.61
C ARG A 9 -10.50 0.79 8.14
N LEU A 10 -10.52 1.82 7.30
CA LEU A 10 -10.30 1.73 5.86
C LEU A 10 -8.85 2.12 5.53
N VAL A 11 -8.12 1.23 4.87
CA VAL A 11 -6.69 1.41 4.63
C VAL A 11 -6.36 1.21 3.15
N PHE A 12 -5.69 2.20 2.56
CA PHE A 12 -5.19 2.21 1.20
C PHE A 12 -3.69 1.94 1.22
N VAL A 13 -3.22 0.94 0.48
CA VAL A 13 -1.78 0.66 0.43
C VAL A 13 -1.32 0.34 -0.98
N GLY A 14 -0.31 1.10 -1.40
CA GLY A 14 0.17 0.99 -2.75
C GLY A 14 1.11 2.11 -3.14
N ASP A 15 1.13 2.35 -4.44
CA ASP A 15 1.96 3.38 -5.06
C ASP A 15 1.29 4.77 -5.11
N SER A 16 1.89 5.68 -5.88
CA SER A 16 1.40 7.04 -6.08
C SER A 16 0.01 7.11 -6.70
N ILE A 17 -0.41 6.12 -7.51
CA ILE A 17 -1.77 6.09 -8.06
C ILE A 17 -2.76 5.77 -6.94
N ASN A 18 -2.40 4.83 -6.06
CA ASN A 18 -3.19 4.52 -4.88
C ASN A 18 -3.32 5.73 -3.93
N ARG A 19 -2.24 6.52 -3.78
CA ARG A 19 -2.25 7.78 -3.02
C ARG A 19 -3.26 8.77 -3.60
N ASN A 20 -3.31 8.92 -4.93
CA ASN A 20 -4.27 9.82 -5.58
C ASN A 20 -5.72 9.36 -5.38
N GLN A 21 -5.97 8.05 -5.42
CA GLN A 21 -7.30 7.49 -5.13
C GLN A 21 -7.71 7.77 -3.69
N TRP A 22 -6.79 7.57 -2.74
CA TRP A 22 -7.02 7.89 -1.33
C TRP A 22 -7.28 9.38 -1.11
N GLU A 23 -6.48 10.29 -1.70
CA GLU A 23 -6.69 11.74 -1.60
C GLU A 23 -8.05 12.15 -2.19
N SER A 24 -8.40 11.61 -3.36
CA SER A 24 -9.68 11.90 -4.02
C SER A 24 -10.86 11.47 -3.16
N MET A 25 -10.80 10.27 -2.59
CA MET A 25 -11.85 9.77 -1.70
C MET A 25 -11.92 10.58 -0.41
N LEU A 26 -10.78 10.93 0.20
CA LEU A 26 -10.75 11.77 1.39
C LEU A 26 -11.43 13.12 1.14
N CYS A 27 -11.19 13.75 -0.02
CA CYS A 27 -11.86 14.99 -0.42
C CYS A 27 -13.37 14.82 -0.58
N MET A 28 -13.83 13.77 -1.27
CA MET A 28 -15.27 13.50 -1.43
C MET A 28 -15.98 13.24 -0.10
N LEU A 29 -15.29 12.58 0.84
CA LEU A 29 -15.86 12.31 2.16
C LEU A 29 -15.86 13.57 3.02
N MET A 30 -14.82 14.41 2.94
CA MET A 30 -14.77 15.70 3.61
C MET A 30 -15.95 16.61 3.22
N SER A 31 -16.36 16.62 1.94
CA SER A 31 -17.52 17.42 1.51
C SER A 31 -18.86 16.95 2.07
N ALA A 32 -18.94 15.69 2.53
CA ALA A 32 -20.14 15.12 3.13
C ALA A 32 -20.20 15.28 4.67
N VAL A 33 -19.13 15.80 5.29
CA VAL A 33 -19.08 16.00 6.75
C VAL A 33 -19.69 17.35 7.13
N LYS A 34 -20.56 17.34 8.15
CA LYS A 34 -21.23 18.55 8.65
C LYS A 34 -20.27 19.52 9.35
N ASP A 35 -19.35 19.00 10.16
CA ASP A 35 -18.34 19.78 10.87
C ASP A 35 -16.92 19.31 10.47
N PRO A 36 -16.25 20.01 9.53
CA PRO A 36 -14.90 19.64 9.10
C PRO A 36 -13.86 19.66 10.22
N LYS A 37 -14.09 20.37 11.34
CA LYS A 37 -13.16 20.40 12.48
C LYS A 37 -13.08 19.05 13.20
N LYS A 38 -14.07 18.19 12.99
CA LYS A 38 -14.11 16.81 13.51
C LYS A 38 -13.44 15.79 12.60
N VAL A 39 -12.76 16.25 11.56
CA VAL A 39 -11.89 15.42 10.73
C VAL A 39 -10.47 15.93 10.83
N TYR A 40 -9.54 15.08 11.27
CA TYR A 40 -8.15 15.46 11.45
C TYR A 40 -7.20 14.29 11.19
N GLU A 41 -5.97 14.63 10.82
CA GLU A 41 -4.88 13.67 10.74
C GLU A 41 -4.39 13.34 12.15
N THR A 42 -4.34 12.06 12.48
CA THR A 42 -4.12 11.54 13.85
C THR A 42 -2.76 11.88 14.45
N HIS A 43 -1.77 12.19 13.63
CA HIS A 43 -0.43 12.59 14.04
C HIS A 43 -0.19 14.10 13.86
N GLY A 44 -1.23 14.89 13.59
CA GLY A 44 -1.15 16.33 13.36
C GLY A 44 -0.38 16.72 12.09
N ARG A 45 -0.27 15.82 11.10
CA ARG A 45 0.56 16.02 9.92
C ARG A 45 -0.21 16.71 8.81
N ARG A 46 0.50 17.59 8.09
CA ARG A 46 0.01 18.13 6.81
C ARG A 46 0.28 17.14 5.68
N ILE A 47 -0.63 17.10 4.72
CA ILE A 47 -0.42 16.33 3.49
C ILE A 47 0.69 17.01 2.68
N THR A 48 1.74 16.28 2.37
CA THR A 48 2.90 16.68 1.58
C THR A 48 3.25 15.56 0.61
N LYS A 49 4.01 15.89 -0.45
CA LYS A 49 4.44 14.91 -1.46
C LYS A 49 5.48 13.92 -0.93
N GLU A 50 6.28 14.34 0.05
CA GLU A 50 7.42 13.58 0.57
C GLU A 50 7.01 12.47 1.56
N ARG A 51 5.86 12.62 2.22
CA ARG A 51 5.44 11.68 3.26
C ARG A 51 4.54 10.60 2.67
N GLY A 52 4.87 9.36 3.01
CA GLY A 52 4.19 8.19 2.46
C GLY A 52 3.04 7.63 3.29
N ASN A 53 2.80 8.11 4.52
CA ASN A 53 1.80 7.51 5.41
C ASN A 53 0.94 8.57 6.13
N TYR A 54 -0.37 8.35 6.11
CA TYR A 54 -1.39 9.25 6.69
C TYR A 54 -2.51 8.45 7.34
N SER A 55 -3.10 8.99 8.41
CA SER A 55 -4.31 8.42 9.02
C SER A 55 -5.25 9.56 9.43
N PHE A 56 -6.40 9.66 8.75
CA PHE A 56 -7.44 10.65 9.03
C PHE A 56 -8.56 10.02 9.83
N LYS A 57 -8.95 10.67 10.92
CA LYS A 57 -10.04 10.22 11.80
C LYS A 57 -11.28 11.08 11.57
N PHE A 58 -12.40 10.43 11.32
CA PHE A 58 -13.72 11.05 11.21
C PHE A 58 -14.47 10.80 12.52
N VAL A 59 -14.48 11.78 13.42
CA VAL A 59 -14.94 11.57 14.81
C VAL A 59 -16.41 11.14 14.88
N ASP A 60 -17.29 11.82 14.13
CA ASP A 60 -18.74 11.55 14.15
C ASP A 60 -19.09 10.15 13.61
N TYR A 61 -18.26 9.60 12.73
CA TYR A 61 -18.46 8.28 12.12
C TYR A 61 -17.61 7.19 12.76
N LYS A 62 -16.81 7.53 13.79
CA LYS A 62 -15.89 6.60 14.48
C LYS A 62 -15.02 5.78 13.51
N CYS A 63 -14.70 6.33 12.34
CA CYS A 63 -13.95 5.64 11.31
C CYS A 63 -12.59 6.30 11.04
N THR A 64 -11.70 5.53 10.44
CA THR A 64 -10.37 5.99 10.04
C THR A 64 -10.11 5.66 8.58
N ILE A 65 -9.46 6.59 7.90
CA ILE A 65 -9.09 6.46 6.49
C ILE A 65 -7.59 6.68 6.39
N GLU A 66 -6.88 5.63 6.05
CA GLU A 66 -5.43 5.58 6.12
C GLU A 66 -4.81 5.33 4.75
N PHE A 67 -3.60 5.83 4.57
CA PHE A 67 -2.74 5.52 3.43
C PHE A 67 -1.37 5.08 3.92
N TYR A 68 -0.85 3.99 3.35
CA TYR A 68 0.54 3.58 3.52
C TYR A 68 1.21 3.37 2.16
N VAL A 69 2.43 3.86 2.03
CA VAL A 69 3.22 3.63 0.82
C VAL A 69 3.78 2.20 0.82
N SER A 70 3.52 1.47 -0.26
CA SER A 70 4.24 0.26 -0.62
C SER A 70 4.18 0.08 -2.12
N HIS A 71 5.29 0.35 -2.82
CA HIS A 71 5.29 0.42 -4.29
C HIS A 71 4.97 -0.93 -4.93
N PHE A 72 5.45 -2.02 -4.32
CA PHE A 72 5.36 -3.37 -4.86
C PHE A 72 4.53 -4.32 -3.99
N LEU A 73 4.05 -3.89 -2.82
CA LEU A 73 3.39 -4.71 -1.78
C LEU A 73 4.26 -5.82 -1.16
N VAL A 74 5.40 -6.10 -1.78
CA VAL A 74 6.38 -7.11 -1.38
C VAL A 74 7.63 -6.46 -0.79
N HIS A 75 8.44 -7.27 -0.12
CA HIS A 75 9.63 -6.82 0.55
C HIS A 75 10.69 -6.28 -0.45
N GLU A 76 10.92 -4.96 -0.39
CA GLU A 76 12.01 -4.30 -1.09
C GLU A 76 13.33 -4.47 -0.34
N SER A 77 14.34 -5.00 -1.02
CA SER A 77 15.68 -5.26 -0.48
C SER A 77 16.78 -4.70 -1.38
N LYS A 78 18.04 -4.87 -0.96
CA LYS A 78 19.23 -4.48 -1.75
C LYS A 78 20.24 -5.61 -1.75
N ALA A 79 20.28 -6.38 -2.83
CA ALA A 79 21.31 -7.40 -3.04
C ALA A 79 22.61 -6.78 -3.60
N ARG A 80 23.74 -7.35 -3.20
CA ARG A 80 25.04 -7.03 -3.81
C ARG A 80 25.21 -7.89 -5.06
N ILE A 81 25.19 -7.25 -6.23
CA ILE A 81 25.44 -7.89 -7.51
C ILE A 81 26.75 -7.33 -8.04
N ARG A 82 27.79 -8.17 -8.07
CA ARG A 82 29.19 -7.76 -8.32
C ARG A 82 29.65 -6.70 -7.29
N GLN A 83 30.12 -5.53 -7.75
CA GLN A 83 30.55 -4.42 -6.89
C GLN A 83 29.46 -3.38 -6.61
N ARG A 84 28.21 -3.59 -7.07
CA ARG A 84 27.12 -2.61 -6.88
C ARG A 84 25.97 -3.19 -6.06
N ARG A 85 25.39 -2.38 -5.17
CA ARG A 85 24.11 -2.72 -4.52
C ARG A 85 22.98 -2.37 -5.49
N ARG A 86 22.18 -3.36 -5.86
CA ARG A 86 21.01 -3.17 -6.73
C ARG A 86 19.74 -3.40 -5.92
N PRO A 87 18.68 -2.59 -6.13
CA PRO A 87 17.36 -2.88 -5.59
C PRO A 87 16.88 -4.24 -6.07
N THR A 88 16.31 -5.02 -5.16
CA THR A 88 15.75 -6.35 -5.42
C THR A 88 14.41 -6.49 -4.71
N LEU A 89 13.50 -7.25 -5.30
CA LEU A 89 12.19 -7.55 -4.71
C LEU A 89 12.17 -9.00 -4.25
N ARG A 90 11.70 -9.25 -3.04
CA ARG A 90 11.43 -10.60 -2.52
C ARG A 90 9.94 -10.87 -2.63
N ILE A 91 9.54 -11.58 -3.69
CA ILE A 91 8.12 -11.83 -4.01
C ILE A 91 7.47 -12.79 -3.00
N ASP A 92 8.29 -13.57 -2.29
CA ASP A 92 7.92 -14.51 -1.23
C ASP A 92 7.60 -13.84 0.11
N ALA A 93 7.82 -12.52 0.25
CA ALA A 93 7.65 -11.81 1.51
C ALA A 93 6.86 -10.51 1.32
N ILE A 94 5.89 -10.26 2.21
CA ILE A 94 5.11 -9.01 2.24
C ILE A 94 6.02 -7.85 2.69
N ASP A 95 5.72 -6.64 2.25
CA ASP A 95 6.34 -5.39 2.70
C ASP A 95 6.57 -5.35 4.22
N HIS A 96 7.73 -4.82 4.63
CA HIS A 96 8.11 -4.68 6.04
C HIS A 96 7.13 -3.83 6.86
N GLY A 97 6.39 -2.94 6.20
CA GLY A 97 5.35 -2.14 6.79
C GLY A 97 4.04 -2.89 7.04
N SER A 98 3.89 -4.16 6.65
CA SER A 98 2.69 -5.03 6.80
C SER A 98 1.99 -4.93 8.15
N SER A 99 2.76 -4.82 9.23
CA SER A 99 2.22 -4.68 10.60
C SER A 99 1.32 -3.45 10.78
N LYS A 100 1.54 -2.37 10.02
CA LYS A 100 0.77 -1.12 10.15
C LYS A 100 -0.66 -1.22 9.65
N TRP A 101 -0.96 -2.17 8.77
CA TRP A 101 -2.22 -2.28 8.02
C TRP A 101 -2.90 -3.62 8.28
N LYS A 102 -2.29 -4.47 9.11
CA LYS A 102 -2.94 -5.59 9.76
C LYS A 102 -4.12 -5.09 10.61
N GLY A 103 -5.22 -5.85 10.59
CA GLY A 103 -6.43 -5.52 11.33
C GLY A 103 -7.23 -4.34 10.75
N ALA A 104 -7.03 -4.01 9.47
CA ALA A 104 -7.96 -3.16 8.74
C ALA A 104 -9.28 -3.91 8.51
N ASP A 105 -10.42 -3.22 8.63
CA ASP A 105 -11.72 -3.78 8.28
C ASP A 105 -11.93 -3.79 6.76
N ILE A 106 -11.35 -2.79 6.07
CA ILE A 106 -11.38 -2.68 4.62
C ILE A 106 -9.97 -2.34 4.15
N LEU A 107 -9.42 -3.16 3.26
CA LEU A 107 -8.07 -3.01 2.74
C LEU A 107 -8.11 -2.89 1.22
N VAL A 108 -7.55 -1.79 0.70
CA VAL A 108 -7.50 -1.48 -0.73
C VAL A 108 -6.05 -1.48 -1.19
N PHE A 109 -5.71 -2.45 -2.04
CA PHE A 109 -4.38 -2.59 -2.61
C PHE A 109 -4.33 -2.06 -4.05
N ASN A 110 -3.21 -1.43 -4.43
CA ASN A 110 -2.89 -1.14 -5.82
C ASN A 110 -1.38 -1.18 -6.02
N THR A 111 -0.94 -1.98 -6.99
CA THR A 111 0.45 -2.00 -7.44
C THR A 111 0.50 -2.31 -8.93
N ALA A 112 0.97 -1.35 -9.73
CA ALA A 112 1.13 -1.54 -11.16
C ALA A 112 2.18 -0.59 -11.73
N HIS A 113 2.15 0.68 -11.33
CA HIS A 113 2.96 1.72 -11.94
C HIS A 113 4.47 1.46 -11.84
N TRP A 114 4.89 0.82 -10.75
CA TRP A 114 6.29 0.54 -10.47
C TRP A 114 6.82 -0.74 -11.12
N TRP A 115 5.93 -1.63 -11.56
CA TRP A 115 6.24 -2.85 -12.29
C TRP A 115 6.55 -2.54 -13.75
N SER A 116 7.82 -2.24 -14.03
CA SER A 116 8.29 -2.10 -15.41
C SER A 116 8.70 -3.46 -15.99
N HIS A 117 8.70 -3.57 -17.32
CA HIS A 117 9.13 -4.78 -18.04
C HIS A 117 10.50 -5.30 -17.60
N PHE A 118 11.42 -4.40 -17.23
CA PHE A 118 12.72 -4.77 -16.68
C PHE A 118 12.61 -5.49 -15.32
N LYS A 119 11.66 -5.10 -14.46
CA LYS A 119 11.48 -5.70 -13.14
C LYS A 119 10.71 -7.03 -13.18
N THR A 120 9.82 -7.21 -14.16
CA THR A 120 9.03 -8.44 -14.32
C THR A 120 9.78 -9.56 -15.04
N LYS A 121 10.70 -9.24 -15.96
CA LYS A 121 11.50 -10.25 -16.69
C LYS A 121 12.89 -10.52 -16.12
N ALA A 122 13.49 -9.57 -15.39
CA ALA A 122 14.83 -9.73 -14.83
C ALA A 122 14.84 -10.02 -13.31
N GLY A 123 13.69 -10.38 -12.74
CA GLY A 123 13.57 -10.76 -11.34
C GLY A 123 14.39 -12.03 -11.07
N LEU A 124 15.61 -11.87 -10.55
CA LEU A 124 16.30 -12.95 -9.86
C LEU A 124 15.49 -13.22 -8.60
N VAL A 125 14.62 -14.23 -8.62
CA VAL A 125 14.06 -14.83 -7.42
C VAL A 125 15.16 -15.73 -6.87
N PRO A 126 15.87 -15.36 -5.79
CA PRO A 126 16.75 -16.31 -5.13
C PRO A 126 15.81 -17.29 -4.44
N LEU A 127 15.54 -18.41 -5.09
CA LEU A 127 14.81 -19.52 -4.50
C LEU A 127 15.67 -20.06 -3.35
N SER A 128 15.42 -19.59 -2.12
CA SER A 128 15.80 -20.38 -0.96
C SER A 128 14.83 -21.56 -0.90
N ASN A 129 15.23 -22.68 -1.50
CA ASN A 129 14.57 -24.00 -1.52
C ASN A 129 13.39 -24.19 -2.48
N CYS A 130 13.63 -24.13 -3.80
CA CYS A 130 12.81 -24.92 -4.72
C CYS A 130 13.62 -25.40 -5.92
N GLY A 131 13.54 -26.70 -6.20
CA GLY A 131 14.23 -27.34 -7.32
C GLY A 131 13.81 -26.75 -8.66
N SER A 132 14.75 -26.80 -9.61
CA SER A 132 14.69 -26.31 -10.98
C SER A 132 13.30 -26.20 -11.59
N SER A 133 12.75 -24.99 -11.64
CA SER A 133 11.76 -24.56 -12.64
C SER A 133 11.74 -23.04 -12.70
N SER A 134 12.04 -22.50 -13.87
CA SER A 134 12.01 -21.07 -14.19
C SER A 134 10.57 -20.58 -14.17
N LEU A 135 10.11 -19.99 -13.07
CA LEU A 135 8.81 -19.32 -13.02
C LEU A 135 8.94 -17.93 -13.62
N VAL A 136 8.51 -17.77 -14.87
CA VAL A 136 8.20 -16.47 -15.44
C VAL A 136 6.90 -16.00 -14.79
N MET A 137 6.95 -14.90 -14.04
CA MET A 137 5.78 -14.27 -13.41
C MET A 137 4.80 -13.76 -14.48
N TYR A 138 3.94 -14.63 -15.00
CA TYR A 138 2.69 -14.24 -15.63
C TYR A 138 1.67 -14.03 -14.52
N GLY A 139 1.41 -12.77 -14.17
CA GLY A 139 0.22 -12.36 -13.42
C GLY A 139 0.15 -12.83 -11.97
N PHE A 140 0.11 -11.88 -11.04
CA PHE A 140 -0.52 -12.10 -9.75
C PHE A 140 -2.02 -12.33 -9.99
N GLN A 141 -2.41 -13.54 -10.41
CA GLN A 141 -3.79 -13.99 -10.30
C GLN A 141 -3.97 -14.48 -8.86
N SER A 142 -4.73 -13.72 -8.09
CA SER A 142 -5.09 -14.03 -6.71
C SER A 142 -5.52 -15.49 -6.56
N CYS A 143 -4.77 -16.28 -5.79
CA CYS A 143 -5.32 -17.43 -5.09
C CYS A 143 -5.69 -16.93 -3.70
N ILE A 144 -6.96 -16.58 -3.53
CA ILE A 144 -7.61 -16.48 -2.22
C ILE A 144 -8.26 -17.86 -2.04
N ASP A 145 -7.77 -18.63 -1.07
CA ASP A 145 -8.52 -19.74 -0.49
C ASP A 145 -9.41 -19.21 0.66
#